data_AF-A0A238VJR2-F1
#
_entry.id   AF-A0A238VJR2-F1
#
_cell.length_a   1.000
_cell.length_b   1.000
_cell.length_c   1.000
_cell.angle_alpha   90.00
_cell.angle_beta   90.00
_cell.angle_gamma   90.00
#
_symmetry.space_group_name_H-M   'P 1'
#
loop_
_entity.id
_entity.type
_entity.pdbx_description
1 polymer ?
#
loop_
_entity_poly.entity_id
_entity_poly.type
_entity_poly.pdbx_seq_one_letter_code
_entity_poly.pdbx_strand_id
1 'polypeptide(L)' 'MPPEGYTSVTISDETAAKLTEIVVGQDLESIAEAIDYAGDVARDPETLSEAELARLLHRKLAD' A
#
# COMPACT_ATOMS: atom_id res chain seq x y z
N MET A 1 -5.44 -21.54 2.62
CA MET A 1 -5.28 -20.67 3.80
C MET A 1 -3.94 -19.97 3.64
N PRO A 2 -3.87 -18.64 3.74
CA PRO A 2 -2.59 -17.93 3.62
C PRO A 2 -1.65 -18.32 4.79
N PRO A 3 -0.33 -18.16 4.61
CA PRO A 3 0.64 -18.40 5.69
C PRO A 3 0.37 -17.52 6.90
N GLU A 4 0.87 -17.92 8.07
CA GLU A 4 0.76 -17.13 9.30
C GLU A 4 1.40 -15.74 9.09
N GLY A 5 0.66 -14.69 9.45
CA GLY A 5 1.06 -13.29 9.19
C GLY A 5 0.65 -12.73 7.82
N TYR A 6 0.01 -13.53 6.96
CA TYR A 6 -0.48 -13.08 5.66
C TYR A 6 -2.00 -13.17 5.58
N THR A 7 -2.61 -12.19 4.92
CA THR A 7 -4.04 -12.16 4.62
C THR A 7 -4.27 -12.41 3.13
N SER A 8 -5.29 -13.20 2.80
CA SER A 8 -5.76 -13.39 1.43
C SER A 8 -7.04 -12.59 1.24
N VAL A 9 -7.08 -11.76 0.19
CA VAL A 9 -8.26 -10.97 -0.16
C VAL A 9 -8.61 -11.23 -1.61
N THR A 10 -9.90 -11.44 -1.89
CA THR A 10 -10.38 -11.54 -3.28
C THR A 10 -10.77 -10.16 -3.75
N ILE A 11 -10.25 -9.77 -4.92
CA ILE A 11 -10.55 -8.50 -5.59
C ILE A 11 -11.01 -8.76 -7.02
N SER A 12 -11.66 -7.77 -7.64
CA SER A 12 -12.00 -7.84 -9.06
C SER A 12 -10.76 -7.68 -9.94
N ASP A 13 -10.81 -8.22 -11.16
CA ASP A 13 -9.76 -8.04 -12.17
C ASP A 13 -9.49 -6.56 -12.46
N GLU A 14 -10.53 -5.73 -12.47
CA GLU A 14 -10.40 -4.28 -12.61
C GLU A 14 -9.56 -3.66 -11.48
N THR A 15 -9.78 -4.09 -10.23
CA THR A 15 -9.00 -3.60 -9.09
C THR A 15 -7.53 -4.05 -9.20
N ALA A 16 -7.30 -5.29 -9.64
CA ALA A 16 -5.95 -5.82 -9.86
C ALA A 16 -5.20 -5.03 -10.96
N ALA A 17 -5.90 -4.64 -12.04
CA ALA A 17 -5.34 -3.80 -13.09
C ALA A 17 -4.93 -2.42 -12.55
N LYS A 18 -5.79 -1.76 -11.77
CA LYS A 18 -5.48 -0.47 -11.13
C LYS A 18 -4.27 -0.56 -10.19
N LEU A 19 -4.16 -1.64 -9.41
CA LEU A 19 -2.98 -1.86 -8.56
C LEU A 19 -1.71 -2.03 -9.40
N THR A 20 -1.79 -2.71 -10.55
CA THR A 20 -0.66 -2.86 -11.48
C THR A 20 -0.22 -1.51 -12.06
N GLU A 21 -1.16 -0.62 -12.39
CA GLU A 21 -0.84 0.74 -12.82
C GLU A 21 -0.12 1.54 -11.72
N ILE A 22 -0.52 1.37 -10.45
CA ILE A 22 0.14 2.01 -9.31
C ILE A 22 1.57 1.47 -9.14
N VAL A 23 1.77 0.14 -9.26
CA VAL A 23 3.10 -0.48 -9.19
C VAL A 23 4.05 0.17 -10.20
N VAL A 24 3.64 0.25 -11.46
CA VAL A 24 4.47 0.85 -12.53
C VAL A 24 4.63 2.36 -12.34
N GLY A 25 3.55 3.06 -11.99
CA GLY A 25 3.54 4.51 -11.87
C GLY A 25 4.29 5.06 -10.65
N GLN A 26 4.56 4.23 -9.65
CA GLN A 26 5.27 4.58 -8.41
C GLN A 26 6.56 3.77 -8.22
N ASP A 27 6.99 3.03 -9.25
CA ASP A 27 8.21 2.19 -9.24
C ASP A 27 8.28 1.21 -8.05
N LEU A 28 7.16 0.56 -7.74
CA LEU A 28 7.06 -0.36 -6.60
C LEU A 28 7.43 -1.79 -7.02
N GLU A 29 7.88 -2.60 -6.06
CA GLU A 29 8.37 -3.95 -6.35
C GLU A 29 7.23 -4.98 -6.42
N SER A 30 6.04 -4.65 -5.89
CA SER A 30 4.94 -5.62 -5.82
C SER A 30 3.55 -4.99 -5.68
N ILE A 31 2.52 -5.79 -5.99
CA ILE A 31 1.12 -5.44 -5.70
C ILE A 31 0.89 -5.23 -4.19
N ALA A 32 1.61 -5.96 -3.32
CA ALA A 32 1.51 -5.77 -1.88
C ALA A 32 1.96 -4.35 -1.48
N GLU A 33 3.08 -3.89 -2.04
CA GLU A 33 3.55 -2.52 -1.83
C GLU A 33 2.60 -1.47 -2.38
N ALA A 34 1.94 -1.74 -3.51
CA ALA A 34 0.91 -0.86 -4.07
C ALA A 34 -0.34 -0.78 -3.19
N ILE A 35 -0.72 -1.89 -2.53
CA ILE A 35 -1.80 -1.89 -1.54
C ILE A 35 -1.42 -1.05 -0.34
N ASP A 36 -0.21 -1.21 0.19
CA ASP A 36 0.27 -0.42 1.32
C ASP A 36 0.36 1.07 0.94
N TYR A 37 0.88 1.39 -0.25
CA TYR A 37 0.96 2.74 -0.77
C TYR A 37 -0.43 3.37 -0.93
N ALA A 38 -1.39 2.65 -1.51
CA ALA A 38 -2.75 3.14 -1.67
C ALA A 38 -3.44 3.38 -0.33
N GLY A 39 -3.22 2.50 0.66
CA GLY A 39 -3.71 2.67 2.03
C GLY A 39 -3.13 3.90 2.69
N ASP A 40 -1.82 4.08 2.57
CA ASP A 40 -1.07 5.23 3.07
C ASP A 40 -1.53 6.56 2.45
N VAL A 41 -1.78 6.59 1.14
CA VAL A 41 -2.29 7.78 0.43
C VAL A 41 -3.75 8.07 0.75
N ALA A 42 -4.58 7.05 0.97
CA ALA A 42 -5.99 7.21 1.29
C ALA A 42 -6.24 7.68 2.73
N ARG A 43 -5.22 7.65 3.59
CA ARG A 43 -5.32 8.04 4.99
C ARG A 43 -5.12 9.55 5.16
N ASP A 44 -6.00 10.15 5.95
CA ASP A 44 -5.85 11.54 6.37
C ASP A 44 -4.70 11.64 7.39
N PRO A 45 -3.66 12.45 7.13
CA PRO A 45 -2.53 12.62 8.04
C PRO A 45 -2.93 13.00 9.48
N GLU A 46 -4.04 13.73 9.65
CA GLU A 46 -4.54 14.16 10.96
C GLU A 46 -5.20 13.01 11.75
N THR A 47 -5.47 11.88 11.11
CA THR A 47 -6.08 10.69 11.72
C THR A 47 -5.08 9.58 12.04
N LEU A 48 -3.82 9.75 11.63
CA LEU A 48 -2.77 8.76 11.85
C LEU A 48 -2.22 8.82 13.28
N SER A 49 -1.93 7.65 13.85
CA SER A 49 -1.07 7.59 15.03
C SER A 49 0.36 8.03 14.70
N GLU A 50 1.14 8.48 15.69
CA GLU A 50 2.54 8.89 15.49
C GLU A 50 3.38 7.79 14.81
N ALA A 51 3.12 6.52 15.12
CA ALA A 51 3.82 5.39 14.52
C ALA A 51 3.46 5.19 13.04
N GLU A 52 2.20 5.42 12.65
CA GLU A 52 1.77 5.32 11.26
C GLU A 52 2.26 6.52 10.45
N LEU A 53 2.24 7.72 11.04
CA LEU A 53 2.79 8.92 10.42
C LEU A 53 4.30 8.78 10.20
N ALA A 54 5.05 8.24 11.17
CA ALA A 54 6.48 7.99 11.02
C ALA A 54 6.78 7.01 9.86
N ARG A 55 5.97 5.96 9.69
CA ARG A 55 6.11 5.02 8.57
C ARG A 55 5.81 5.68 7.23
N LEU A 56 4.72 6.44 7.14
CA LEU A 56 4.34 7.19 5.95
C LEU A 56 5.46 8.17 5.52
N LEU A 57 6.00 8.92 6.48
CA LEU A 57 7.08 9.87 6.23
C LEU A 57 8.37 9.19 5.83
N HIS A 58 8.76 8.10 6.52
CA HIS A 58 9.94 7.32 6.16
C HIS A 58 9.86 6.82 4.72
N ARG A 59 8.70 6.30 4.29
CA ARG A 59 8.52 5.83 2.92
C ARG A 59 8.66 6.97 1.90
N LYS A 60 8.07 8.14 2.17
CA LYS A 60 8.17 9.33 1.30
C LYS A 60 9.57 9.95 1.22
N LEU A 61 10.42 9.70 2.22
CA LEU A 61 11.76 10.29 2.34
C LEU A 61 12.89 9.32 1.96
N ALA A 62 12.57 8.03 1.79
CA ALA A 62 13.53 6.99 1.42
C ALA A 62 13.63 6.77 -0.11
N ASP A 63 12.71 7.35 -0.88
CA ASP A 63 12.78 7.53 -2.35
C ASP A 63 13.43 8.89 -2.70
#